data_AF-A0A1S4CKW9-F1
#
_entry.id   AF-A0A1S4CKW9-F1
#
_cell.length_a   1.000
_cell.length_b   1.000
_cell.length_c   1.000
_cell.angle_alpha   90.00
_cell.angle_beta   90.00
_cell.angle_gamma   90.00
#
_symmetry.space_group_name_H-M   'P 1'
#
loop_
_entity.id
_entity.type
_entity.pdbx_description
1 polymer ?
#
loop_
_entity_poly.entity_id
_entity_poly.type
_entity_poly.pdbx_seq_one_letter_code
_entity_poly.pdbx_strand_id
1 'polypeptide(L)'
;MPLVSNSLSLEETQKSICFKNTPMLEKVAVYLRSRVLPDSSPGCSNLMKFFHCIPSLQELEIRGSLWEYLTVGGLPHNPPTALNNVKSLKMADMSFGDLKEVSVAVYLITSCPKLQQLTIKCESVNNVVEAVVQFLQDQTCSGGVVKLLQSVEMSHFTGTKMEMQFVRFILASAPLLKEIFIWNFSYILQSGRQMINEMKQYRRASPNVEFKFEAVEVE
;
A
#
# COMPACT_ATOMS: atom_id res chain seq x y z
N MET A 1 -15.43 25.86 -22.61
CA MET A 1 -15.65 24.85 -21.54
C MET A 1 -14.38 24.03 -21.43
N PRO A 2 -13.57 24.17 -20.38
CA PRO A 2 -12.39 23.34 -20.21
C PRO A 2 -12.84 21.97 -19.68
N LEU A 3 -12.37 20.90 -20.35
CA LEU A 3 -12.50 19.52 -19.88
C LEU A 3 -11.72 19.40 -18.56
N VAL A 4 -12.41 19.43 -17.43
CA VAL A 4 -11.80 19.16 -16.13
C VAL A 4 -11.58 17.65 -16.06
N SER A 5 -10.34 17.21 -16.26
CA SER A 5 -9.96 15.82 -16.03
C SER A 5 -9.98 15.54 -14.53
N ASN A 6 -10.83 14.62 -14.07
CA ASN A 6 -10.90 14.19 -12.66
C ASN A 6 -9.86 13.12 -12.31
N SER A 7 -8.98 12.79 -13.25
CA SER A 7 -7.86 11.88 -13.10
C SER A 7 -6.55 12.51 -13.57
N LEU A 8 -5.48 12.29 -12.81
CA LEU A 8 -4.12 12.70 -13.18
C LEU A 8 -3.20 11.49 -13.09
N SER A 9 -2.52 11.19 -14.20
CA SER A 9 -1.36 10.31 -14.24
C SER A 9 -0.14 11.16 -14.56
N LEU A 10 0.85 11.18 -13.66
CA LEU A 10 2.12 11.86 -13.90
C LEU A 10 3.18 10.81 -14.22
N GLU A 11 3.62 10.80 -15.48
CA GLU A 11 4.83 10.11 -15.94
C GLU A 11 5.84 11.19 -16.40
N GLU A 12 6.85 11.42 -15.55
CA GLU A 12 8.04 12.29 -15.75
C GLU A 12 7.98 13.82 -15.52
N THR A 13 9.11 14.26 -14.91
CA THR A 13 9.65 15.62 -14.70
C THR A 13 9.01 16.51 -13.62
N GLN A 14 9.49 16.37 -12.38
CA GLN A 14 10.14 17.48 -11.64
C GLN A 14 10.60 17.07 -10.23
N LYS A 15 11.57 17.84 -9.70
CA LYS A 15 12.12 17.74 -8.33
C LYS A 15 11.07 17.90 -7.22
N SER A 16 9.83 18.25 -7.56
CA SER A 16 8.71 18.39 -6.66
C SER A 16 7.41 18.13 -7.41
N ILE A 17 6.53 17.31 -6.86
CA ILE A 17 5.14 17.24 -7.32
C ILE A 17 4.36 18.29 -6.53
N CYS A 18 3.82 19.29 -7.22
CA CYS A 18 2.92 20.27 -6.63
C CYS A 18 1.62 20.27 -7.41
N PHE A 19 0.56 19.72 -6.81
CA PHE A 19 -0.79 19.95 -7.33
C PHE A 19 -1.19 21.38 -6.94
N LYS A 20 -1.44 22.26 -7.90
CA LYS A 20 -1.95 23.61 -7.60
C LYS A 20 -3.46 23.59 -7.74
N ASN A 21 -4.16 23.63 -6.60
CA ASN A 21 -5.61 23.88 -6.51
C ASN A 21 -6.45 22.93 -7.38
N THR A 22 -6.34 21.62 -7.16
CA THR A 22 -7.10 20.58 -7.89
C THR A 22 -8.18 19.93 -7.00
N PRO A 23 -9.22 20.67 -6.54
CA PRO A 23 -10.20 20.15 -5.60
C PRO A 23 -11.16 19.12 -6.19
N MET A 24 -11.15 18.89 -7.51
CA MET A 24 -12.01 17.90 -8.18
C MET A 24 -11.25 16.60 -8.52
N LEU A 25 -9.97 16.50 -8.14
CA LEU A 25 -9.14 15.36 -8.50
C LEU A 25 -9.45 14.18 -7.58
N GLU A 26 -10.21 13.23 -8.10
CA GLU A 26 -10.67 12.05 -7.36
C GLU A 26 -9.72 10.87 -7.55
N LYS A 27 -9.01 10.81 -8.69
CA LYS A 27 -8.09 9.73 -9.02
C LYS A 27 -6.69 10.27 -9.27
N VAL A 28 -5.73 9.80 -8.48
CA VAL A 28 -4.34 10.22 -8.57
C VAL A 28 -3.46 8.99 -8.73
N ALA A 29 -2.79 8.88 -9.87
CA ALA A 29 -1.74 7.91 -10.10
C ALA A 29 -0.41 8.66 -10.26
N VAL A 30 0.56 8.34 -9.41
CA VAL A 30 1.86 9.00 -9.43
C VAL A 30 2.95 7.96 -9.55
N TYR A 31 3.75 8.11 -10.60
CA TYR A 31 4.90 7.28 -10.86
C TYR A 31 6.15 8.15 -11.01
N LEU A 32 7.14 7.91 -10.14
CA LEU A 32 8.42 8.60 -10.20
C LEU A 32 9.52 7.62 -10.60
N ARG A 33 10.10 7.81 -11.80
CA ARG A 33 11.25 7.02 -12.28
C ARG A 33 12.57 7.38 -11.59
N SER A 34 12.79 8.66 -11.28
CA SER A 34 14.06 9.16 -10.76
C SER A 34 13.96 9.52 -9.28
N ARG A 35 14.99 9.17 -8.50
CA ARG A 35 15.12 9.60 -7.10
C ARG A 35 14.92 11.11 -6.99
N VAL A 36 13.91 11.52 -6.23
CA VAL A 36 13.70 12.93 -5.90
C VAL A 36 14.65 13.27 -4.77
N LEU A 37 15.56 14.22 -5.02
CA LEU A 37 16.34 14.82 -3.93
C LEU A 37 15.35 15.49 -2.99
N PRO A 38 15.23 15.03 -1.74
CA PRO A 38 14.27 15.61 -0.84
C PRO A 38 14.66 17.04 -0.51
N ASP A 39 13.73 17.97 -0.68
CA ASP A 39 13.83 19.26 0.00
C ASP A 39 13.71 18.98 1.51
N SER A 40 14.86 18.90 2.16
CA SER A 40 15.03 18.76 3.60
C SER A 40 14.66 20.06 4.33
N SER A 41 13.50 20.63 4.01
CA SER A 41 12.91 21.69 4.83
C SER A 41 12.65 21.08 6.22
N PRO A 42 13.34 21.53 7.28
CA PRO A 42 13.17 20.94 8.60
C PRO A 42 11.72 21.11 9.06
N GLY A 43 11.06 20.00 9.41
CA GLY A 43 9.78 20.01 10.14
C GLY A 43 8.49 19.77 9.35
N CYS A 44 8.53 19.47 8.05
CA CYS A 44 7.30 19.16 7.29
C CYS A 44 7.39 17.82 6.56
N SER A 45 6.54 16.87 6.95
CA SER A 45 6.40 15.55 6.32
C SER A 45 6.00 15.68 4.85
N ASN A 46 6.70 14.97 3.96
CA ASN A 46 6.37 14.97 2.53
C ASN A 46 4.99 14.35 2.25
N LEU A 47 4.50 13.46 3.12
CA LEU A 47 3.11 13.00 3.09
C LEU A 47 2.14 14.17 3.22
N MET A 48 2.35 15.05 4.22
CA MET A 48 1.47 16.22 4.41
C MET A 48 1.48 17.12 3.19
N LYS A 49 2.67 17.41 2.63
CA LYS A 49 2.80 18.24 1.43
C LYS A 49 2.08 17.64 0.22
N PHE A 50 2.24 16.33 0.01
CA PHE A 50 1.64 15.61 -1.10
C PHE A 50 0.10 15.65 -1.04
N PHE A 51 -0.48 15.35 0.12
CA PHE A 51 -1.93 15.26 0.28
C PHE A 51 -2.64 16.60 0.46
N HIS A 52 -1.93 17.66 0.87
CA HIS A 52 -2.51 18.98 1.10
C HIS A 52 -3.29 19.53 -0.11
N CYS A 53 -2.87 19.18 -1.32
CA CYS A 53 -3.41 19.77 -2.54
C CYS A 53 -4.52 18.95 -3.23
N ILE A 54 -4.91 17.79 -2.67
CA ILE A 54 -5.85 16.84 -3.28
C ILE A 54 -6.97 16.42 -2.31
N PRO A 55 -7.77 17.37 -1.79
CA PRO A 55 -8.74 17.10 -0.71
C PRO A 55 -9.88 16.14 -1.09
N SER A 56 -10.16 15.95 -2.38
CA SER A 56 -11.26 15.10 -2.88
C SER A 56 -10.80 13.73 -3.37
N LEU A 57 -9.60 13.30 -2.98
CA LEU A 57 -9.01 12.03 -3.38
C LEU A 57 -9.89 10.83 -2.99
N GLN A 58 -10.18 9.96 -3.96
CA GLN A 58 -10.93 8.72 -3.79
C GLN A 58 -10.12 7.49 -4.20
N GLU A 59 -9.25 7.61 -5.19
CA GLU A 59 -8.38 6.54 -5.69
C GLU A 59 -6.94 7.03 -5.74
N LEU A 60 -6.05 6.31 -5.06
CA LEU A 60 -4.63 6.64 -4.99
C LEU A 60 -3.79 5.48 -5.51
N GLU A 61 -2.85 5.80 -6.38
CA GLU A 61 -1.84 4.87 -6.85
C GLU A 61 -0.44 5.45 -6.65
N ILE A 62 0.39 4.72 -5.89
CA ILE A 62 1.76 5.06 -5.53
C ILE A 62 2.70 4.05 -6.18
N ARG A 63 3.66 4.55 -6.97
CA ARG A 63 4.63 3.72 -7.69
C ARG A 63 6.03 4.34 -7.73
N GLY A 64 7.03 3.49 -7.94
CA GLY A 64 8.43 3.85 -8.10
C GLY A 64 9.01 4.63 -6.92
N SER A 65 9.93 5.56 -7.22
CA SER A 65 10.65 6.38 -6.22
C SER A 65 9.78 7.37 -5.43
N LEU A 66 8.46 7.35 -5.62
CA LEU A 66 7.54 8.06 -4.74
C LEU A 66 7.58 7.50 -3.31
N TRP A 67 7.82 6.20 -3.13
CA TRP A 67 8.01 5.63 -1.80
C TRP A 67 9.14 6.32 -1.03
N GLU A 68 10.34 6.39 -1.63
CA GLU A 68 11.48 7.12 -1.07
C GLU A 68 11.11 8.56 -0.69
N TYR A 69 10.41 9.29 -1.58
CA TYR A 69 9.97 10.66 -1.32
C TYR A 69 9.01 10.78 -0.13
N LEU A 70 8.03 9.88 -0.01
CA LEU A 70 7.03 9.91 1.05
C LEU A 70 7.60 9.57 2.43
N THR A 71 8.71 8.83 2.51
CA THR A 71 9.38 8.53 3.79
C THR A 71 10.06 9.74 4.43
N VAL A 72 10.31 10.81 3.66
CA VAL A 72 11.07 11.97 4.10
C VAL A 72 10.21 12.86 5.00
N GLY A 73 10.80 13.28 6.13
CA GLY A 73 10.13 14.11 7.13
C GLY A 73 9.22 13.32 8.09
N GLY A 74 9.23 11.98 8.00
CA GLY A 74 8.53 11.09 8.92
C GLY A 74 7.02 11.02 8.72
N LEU A 75 6.36 10.16 9.49
CA LEU A 75 4.91 10.03 9.48
C LEU A 75 4.26 11.20 10.23
N PRO A 76 3.24 11.86 9.66
CA PRO A 76 2.55 12.93 10.37
C PRO A 76 1.69 12.36 11.50
N HIS A 77 1.67 13.09 12.63
CA HIS A 77 0.87 12.69 13.81
C HIS A 77 -0.62 12.57 13.49
N ASN A 78 -1.15 13.50 12.67
CA ASN A 78 -2.53 13.48 12.21
C ASN A 78 -2.57 13.13 10.72
N PRO A 79 -3.44 12.17 10.32
CA PRO A 79 -3.72 11.88 8.91
C PRO A 79 -4.14 13.12 8.11
N PRO A 80 -3.59 13.31 6.89
CA PRO A 80 -4.11 14.30 5.96
C PRO A 80 -5.59 14.07 5.67
N THR A 81 -6.38 15.15 5.65
CA THR A 81 -7.83 15.07 5.42
C THR A 81 -8.21 14.46 4.07
N ALA A 82 -7.33 14.54 3.07
CA ALA A 82 -7.49 13.88 1.76
C ALA A 82 -7.69 12.36 1.88
N LEU A 83 -7.09 11.71 2.89
CA LEU A 83 -7.21 10.25 3.08
C LEU A 83 -8.61 9.81 3.54
N ASN A 84 -9.41 10.72 4.10
CA ASN A 84 -10.74 10.40 4.62
C ASN A 84 -11.73 9.90 3.57
N ASN A 85 -11.46 10.17 2.28
CA ASN A 85 -12.33 9.82 1.16
C ASN A 85 -11.76 8.72 0.27
N VAL A 86 -10.54 8.26 0.53
CA VAL A 86 -9.89 7.21 -0.26
C VAL A 86 -10.61 5.88 -0.07
N LYS A 87 -11.07 5.32 -1.19
CA LYS A 87 -11.76 4.03 -1.30
C LYS A 87 -10.90 2.95 -1.94
N SER A 88 -9.95 3.35 -2.81
CA SER A 88 -9.03 2.43 -3.48
C SER A 88 -7.60 2.91 -3.31
N LEU A 89 -6.72 1.99 -2.89
CA LEU A 89 -5.30 2.23 -2.74
C LEU A 89 -4.52 1.19 -3.53
N LYS A 90 -3.67 1.65 -4.45
CA LYS A 90 -2.80 0.81 -5.26
C LYS A 90 -1.34 1.12 -4.95
N MET A 91 -0.57 0.08 -4.70
CA MET A 91 0.84 0.14 -4.30
C MET A 91 1.64 -0.70 -5.27
N ALA A 92 2.64 -0.13 -5.93
CA ALA A 92 3.60 -0.88 -6.72
C ALA A 92 5.03 -0.39 -6.45
N ASP A 93 6.01 -1.24 -6.74
CA ASP A 93 7.44 -0.96 -6.60
C ASP A 93 7.84 -0.53 -5.17
N MET A 94 7.10 -1.04 -4.16
CA MET A 94 7.42 -0.85 -2.75
C MET A 94 8.37 -1.96 -2.31
N SER A 95 9.44 -1.60 -1.61
CA SER A 95 10.36 -2.56 -1.00
C SER A 95 9.82 -3.05 0.34
N PHE A 96 9.42 -4.32 0.40
CA PHE A 96 9.12 -5.00 1.67
C PHE A 96 10.35 -5.13 2.59
N GLY A 97 11.55 -4.91 2.08
CA GLY A 97 12.78 -4.85 2.88
C GLY A 97 13.06 -3.48 3.52
N ASP A 98 12.35 -2.43 3.12
CA ASP A 98 12.54 -1.09 3.68
C ASP A 98 11.48 -0.80 4.76
N LEU A 99 11.92 -0.74 6.02
CA LEU A 99 11.05 -0.44 7.16
C LEU A 99 10.30 0.89 7.01
N LYS A 100 10.91 1.91 6.40
CA LYS A 100 10.26 3.22 6.23
C LYS A 100 9.15 3.13 5.21
N GLU A 101 9.37 2.45 4.09
CA GLU A 101 8.34 2.26 3.06
C GLU A 101 7.17 1.42 3.59
N VAL A 102 7.47 0.31 4.27
CA VAL A 102 6.44 -0.52 4.92
C VAL A 102 5.67 0.27 5.97
N SER A 103 6.34 1.13 6.75
CA SER A 103 5.68 2.01 7.73
C SER A 103 4.73 3.00 7.06
N VAL A 104 5.13 3.59 5.91
CA VAL A 104 4.27 4.47 5.12
C VAL A 104 3.06 3.70 4.56
N ALA A 105 3.25 2.48 4.06
CA ALA A 105 2.15 1.66 3.56
C ALA A 105 1.12 1.33 4.65
N VAL A 106 1.58 0.86 5.82
CA VAL A 106 0.71 0.60 6.99
C VAL A 106 0.00 1.88 7.41
N TYR A 107 0.71 3.01 7.47
CA TYR A 107 0.12 4.30 7.79
C TYR A 107 -1.01 4.68 6.83
N LEU A 108 -0.79 4.57 5.51
CA LEU A 108 -1.80 4.87 4.50
C LEU A 108 -3.03 3.97 4.65
N ILE A 109 -2.83 2.66 4.81
CA ILE A 109 -3.91 1.69 4.95
C ILE A 109 -4.76 1.97 6.19
N THR A 110 -4.12 2.24 7.33
CA THR A 110 -4.81 2.50 8.60
C THR A 110 -5.41 3.89 8.68
N SER A 111 -4.90 4.85 7.90
CA SER A 111 -5.37 6.24 7.86
C SER A 111 -6.48 6.48 6.84
N CYS A 112 -6.88 5.48 6.04
CA CYS A 112 -7.98 5.58 5.08
C CYS A 112 -9.26 4.93 5.65
N PRO A 113 -10.12 5.64 6.39
CA PRO A 113 -11.29 5.06 7.05
C PRO A 113 -12.33 4.49 6.08
N LYS A 114 -12.33 4.93 4.81
CA LYS A 114 -13.24 4.49 3.75
C LYS A 114 -12.60 3.52 2.77
N LEU A 115 -11.40 3.01 3.05
CA LEU A 115 -10.70 2.10 2.16
C LEU A 115 -11.53 0.82 1.98
N GLN A 116 -11.80 0.46 0.73
CA GLN A 116 -12.57 -0.72 0.33
C GLN A 116 -11.74 -1.71 -0.48
N GLN A 117 -10.77 -1.21 -1.25
CA GLN A 117 -9.95 -2.01 -2.16
C GLN A 117 -8.47 -1.69 -1.97
N LEU A 118 -7.65 -2.72 -1.85
CA LEU A 118 -6.21 -2.62 -1.76
C LEU A 118 -5.56 -3.48 -2.85
N THR A 119 -4.75 -2.88 -3.72
CA THR A 119 -3.96 -3.62 -4.72
C THR A 119 -2.47 -3.43 -4.42
N ILE A 120 -1.73 -4.54 -4.37
CA ILE A 120 -0.29 -4.53 -4.10
C ILE A 120 0.43 -5.31 -5.22
N LYS A 121 1.39 -4.66 -5.86
CA LYS A 121 2.35 -5.33 -6.73
C LYS A 121 3.64 -5.54 -5.94
N CYS A 122 3.89 -6.77 -5.51
CA CYS A 122 5.08 -7.10 -4.75
C CYS A 122 6.34 -6.98 -5.60
N GLU A 123 7.45 -6.63 -4.96
CA GLU A 123 8.78 -6.73 -5.53
C GLU A 123 9.58 -7.79 -4.76
N SER A 124 10.31 -8.63 -5.49
CA SER A 124 11.07 -9.74 -4.90
C SER A 124 12.23 -9.21 -4.06
N VAL A 125 12.14 -9.40 -2.74
CA VAL A 125 13.24 -9.08 -1.81
C VAL A 125 13.72 -10.38 -1.16
N ASN A 126 14.95 -10.78 -1.47
CA ASN A 126 15.46 -12.09 -1.04
C ASN A 126 15.91 -12.14 0.43
N ASN A 127 16.21 -10.99 1.03
CA ASN A 127 16.75 -10.92 2.39
C ASN A 127 15.65 -10.63 3.41
N VAL A 128 15.53 -11.47 4.43
CA VAL A 128 14.63 -11.22 5.55
C VAL A 128 15.15 -10.04 6.37
N VAL A 129 14.32 -9.01 6.51
CA VAL A 129 14.62 -7.86 7.37
C VAL A 129 13.81 -8.00 8.66
N GLU A 130 14.46 -8.44 9.73
CA GLU A 130 13.77 -8.78 10.99
C GLU A 130 13.06 -7.58 11.63
N ALA A 131 13.60 -6.37 11.45
CA ALA A 131 12.96 -5.14 11.92
C ALA A 131 11.58 -4.90 11.26
N VAL A 132 11.44 -5.23 9.97
CA VAL A 132 10.15 -5.15 9.25
C VAL A 132 9.17 -6.19 9.80
N VAL A 133 9.66 -7.40 10.03
CA VAL A 133 8.85 -8.51 10.58
C VAL A 133 8.31 -8.16 11.96
N GLN A 134 9.17 -7.68 12.86
CA GLN A 134 8.78 -7.24 14.21
C GLN A 134 7.78 -6.11 14.15
N PHE A 135 8.03 -5.09 13.32
CA PHE A 135 7.10 -4.00 13.10
C PHE A 135 5.71 -4.49 12.70
N LEU A 136 5.59 -5.37 11.69
CA LEU A 136 4.30 -5.88 11.23
C LEU A 136 3.59 -6.73 12.29
N GLN A 137 4.34 -7.47 13.12
CA GLN A 137 3.79 -8.21 14.25
C GLN A 137 3.21 -7.28 15.32
N ASP A 138 3.91 -6.19 15.66
CA ASP A 138 3.43 -5.18 16.60
C ASP A 138 2.18 -4.47 16.07
N GLN A 139 2.13 -4.17 14.76
CA GLN A 139 0.95 -3.60 14.10
C GLN A 139 -0.24 -4.57 14.14
N THR A 140 0.02 -5.86 13.96
CA THR A 140 -1.00 -6.92 14.07
C THR A 140 -1.60 -6.99 15.47
N CYS A 141 -0.78 -6.81 16.51
CA CYS A 141 -1.21 -6.86 17.91
C CYS A 141 -1.92 -5.59 18.38
N SER A 142 -1.51 -4.42 17.87
CA SER A 142 -2.03 -3.11 18.29
C SER A 142 -3.42 -2.78 17.73
N GLY A 143 -3.91 -3.54 16.74
CA GLY A 143 -5.33 -3.52 16.34
C GLY A 143 -5.76 -2.29 15.54
N GLY A 144 -4.93 -1.82 14.60
CA GLY A 144 -5.32 -0.77 13.64
C GLY A 144 -6.45 -1.25 12.73
N VAL A 145 -7.69 -0.83 12.97
CA VAL A 145 -8.84 -1.40 12.24
C VAL A 145 -9.08 -0.72 10.90
N VAL A 146 -8.96 -1.49 9.81
CA VAL A 146 -9.32 -1.08 8.44
C VAL A 146 -10.76 -1.53 8.18
N LYS A 147 -11.72 -0.81 8.79
CA LYS A 147 -13.11 -1.28 8.98
C LYS A 147 -13.86 -1.63 7.69
N LEU A 148 -13.57 -0.94 6.58
CA LEU A 148 -14.34 -1.04 5.35
C LEU A 148 -13.62 -1.80 4.22
N LEU A 149 -12.42 -2.32 4.47
CA LEU A 149 -11.65 -3.04 3.46
C LEU A 149 -12.35 -4.36 3.14
N GLN A 150 -12.68 -4.57 1.86
CA GLN A 150 -13.46 -5.70 1.37
C GLN A 150 -12.66 -6.63 0.46
N SER A 151 -11.75 -6.10 -0.35
CA SER A 151 -10.91 -6.90 -1.23
C SER A 151 -9.46 -6.47 -1.17
N VAL A 152 -8.58 -7.47 -1.18
CA VAL A 152 -7.14 -7.29 -1.36
C VAL A 152 -6.70 -8.08 -2.58
N GLU A 153 -5.95 -7.43 -3.46
CA GLU A 153 -5.31 -8.05 -4.62
C GLU A 153 -3.80 -7.93 -4.46
N MET A 154 -3.08 -9.04 -4.65
CA MET A 154 -1.62 -9.05 -4.64
C MET A 154 -1.08 -9.75 -5.88
N SER A 155 -0.06 -9.18 -6.51
CA SER A 155 0.66 -9.77 -7.64
C SER A 155 2.16 -9.89 -7.38
N HIS A 156 2.85 -10.80 -8.07
CA HIS A 156 4.29 -11.09 -7.87
C HIS A 156 4.62 -11.51 -6.43
N PHE A 157 3.64 -12.04 -5.70
CA PHE A 157 3.80 -12.51 -4.34
C PHE A 157 4.75 -13.72 -4.32
N THR A 158 5.80 -13.66 -3.50
CA THR A 158 6.81 -14.74 -3.43
C THR A 158 6.73 -15.57 -2.14
N GLY A 159 5.96 -15.10 -1.16
CA GLY A 159 5.78 -15.78 0.13
C GLY A 159 6.89 -15.49 1.13
N THR A 160 7.61 -14.38 0.98
CA THR A 160 8.64 -14.02 1.98
C THR A 160 8.03 -13.83 3.37
N LYS A 161 8.85 -13.97 4.40
CA LYS A 161 8.42 -13.74 5.80
C LYS A 161 7.76 -12.37 5.98
N MET A 162 8.25 -11.34 5.30
CA MET A 162 7.73 -9.96 5.36
C MET A 162 6.35 -9.86 4.70
N GLU A 163 6.20 -10.39 3.47
CA GLU A 163 4.92 -10.44 2.76
C GLU A 163 3.86 -11.22 3.56
N MET A 164 4.25 -12.36 4.13
CA MET A 164 3.37 -13.21 4.95
C MET A 164 2.91 -12.49 6.23
N GLN A 165 3.81 -11.77 6.92
CA GLN A 165 3.41 -10.93 8.06
C GLN A 165 2.51 -9.77 7.64
N PHE A 166 2.71 -9.21 6.44
CA PHE A 166 1.84 -8.16 5.93
C PHE A 166 0.42 -8.66 5.67
N VAL A 167 0.27 -9.84 5.05
CA VAL A 167 -1.03 -10.50 4.90
C VAL A 167 -1.67 -10.78 6.27
N ARG A 168 -0.88 -11.26 7.24
CA ARG A 168 -1.36 -11.50 8.62
C ARG A 168 -1.86 -10.20 9.27
N PHE A 169 -1.15 -9.09 9.09
CA PHE A 169 -1.58 -7.77 9.55
C PHE A 169 -2.93 -7.37 8.94
N ILE A 170 -3.10 -7.50 7.62
CA ILE A 170 -4.37 -7.19 6.94
C ILE A 170 -5.52 -8.05 7.47
N LEU A 171 -5.30 -9.36 7.58
CA LEU A 171 -6.31 -10.31 8.07
C LEU A 171 -6.76 -10.01 9.51
N ALA A 172 -5.84 -9.60 10.38
CA ALA A 172 -6.15 -9.21 11.75
C ALA A 172 -6.87 -7.85 11.84
N SER A 173 -6.69 -6.99 10.84
CA SER A 173 -7.12 -5.59 10.86
C SER A 173 -8.45 -5.33 10.13
N ALA A 174 -8.87 -6.21 9.23
CA ALA A 174 -10.00 -5.97 8.31
C ALA A 174 -11.22 -6.87 8.63
N PRO A 175 -12.20 -6.41 9.42
CA PRO A 175 -13.37 -7.21 9.82
C PRO A 175 -14.39 -7.44 8.70
N LEU A 176 -14.40 -6.62 7.65
CA LEU A 176 -15.30 -6.75 6.50
C LEU A 176 -14.63 -7.35 5.27
N LEU A 177 -13.40 -7.86 5.43
CA LEU A 177 -12.66 -8.45 4.32
C LEU A 177 -13.41 -9.67 3.79
N LYS A 178 -13.69 -9.68 2.49
CA LYS A 178 -14.40 -10.75 1.80
C LYS A 178 -13.44 -11.65 1.06
N GLU A 179 -12.44 -11.07 0.41
CA GLU A 179 -11.51 -11.83 -0.42
C GLU A 179 -10.07 -11.30 -0.38
N ILE A 180 -9.13 -12.24 -0.51
CA ILE A 180 -7.75 -11.98 -0.89
C ILE A 180 -7.49 -12.75 -2.18
N PHE A 181 -7.13 -12.03 -3.23
CA PHE A 181 -6.75 -12.59 -4.52
C PHE A 181 -5.25 -12.43 -4.73
N ILE A 182 -4.54 -13.55 -4.89
CA ILE A 182 -3.10 -13.57 -5.16
C ILE A 182 -2.88 -14.17 -6.54
N TRP A 183 -2.32 -13.40 -7.47
CA TRP A 183 -2.05 -13.86 -8.83
C TRP A 183 -0.61 -13.59 -9.26
N ASN A 184 -0.15 -14.24 -10.33
CA ASN A 184 1.23 -14.10 -10.81
C ASN A 184 2.27 -14.33 -9.69
N PHE A 185 2.03 -15.35 -8.86
CA PHE A 185 2.94 -15.75 -7.80
C PHE A 185 3.88 -16.85 -8.31
N SER A 186 5.15 -16.81 -7.91
CA SER A 186 6.15 -17.77 -8.38
C SER A 186 5.99 -19.11 -7.67
N TYR A 187 5.52 -20.15 -8.39
CA TYR A 187 5.51 -21.51 -7.87
C TYR A 187 6.92 -22.11 -7.88
N ILE A 188 7.50 -22.29 -6.70
CA ILE A 188 8.23 -23.53 -6.45
C ILE A 188 7.19 -24.45 -5.80
N LEU A 189 6.63 -25.39 -6.56
CA LEU A 189 5.34 -26.09 -6.30
C LEU A 189 5.09 -26.64 -4.88
N GLN A 190 6.14 -26.88 -4.09
CA GLN A 190 6.01 -27.30 -2.68
C GLN A 190 5.92 -26.14 -1.69
N SER A 191 6.65 -25.04 -1.90
CA SER A 191 6.63 -23.87 -0.99
C SER A 191 5.33 -23.08 -1.12
N GLY A 192 4.78 -22.94 -2.33
CA GLY A 192 3.52 -22.21 -2.54
C GLY A 192 2.32 -22.83 -1.82
N ARG A 193 2.18 -24.16 -1.81
CA ARG A 193 1.09 -24.83 -1.07
C ARG A 193 1.21 -24.66 0.44
N GLN A 194 2.43 -24.78 0.99
CA GLN A 194 2.69 -24.60 2.42
C GLN A 194 2.34 -23.18 2.86
N MET A 195 2.78 -22.20 2.09
CA MET A 195 2.46 -20.78 2.28
C MET A 195 0.95 -20.51 2.29
N ILE A 196 0.20 -21.04 1.32
CA ILE A 196 -1.27 -20.91 1.27
C ILE A 196 -1.91 -21.53 2.51
N ASN A 197 -1.46 -22.72 2.90
CA ASN A 197 -1.98 -23.40 4.09
C ASN A 197 -1.70 -22.60 5.35
N GLU A 198 -0.51 -22.02 5.48
CA GLU A 198 -0.13 -21.15 6.60
C GLU A 198 -1.04 -19.91 6.69
N MET A 199 -1.26 -19.19 5.58
CA MET A 199 -2.13 -18.01 5.55
C MET A 199 -3.56 -18.33 6.02
N LYS A 200 -4.08 -19.52 5.66
CA LYS A 200 -5.42 -19.96 6.08
C LYS A 200 -5.54 -20.21 7.59
N GLN A 201 -4.42 -20.46 8.28
CA GLN A 201 -4.39 -20.65 9.74
C GLN A 201 -4.29 -19.35 10.53
N TYR A 202 -4.01 -18.22 9.87
CA TYR A 202 -3.92 -16.95 10.56
C TYR A 202 -5.25 -16.56 11.21
N ARG A 203 -5.16 -15.89 12.36
CA ARG A 203 -6.30 -15.26 13.00
C ARG A 203 -6.84 -14.18 12.07
N ARG A 204 -8.16 -14.19 11.86
CA ARG A 204 -8.85 -13.25 10.97
C ARG A 204 -9.89 -12.47 11.77
N ALA A 205 -10.01 -11.18 11.46
CA ALA A 205 -11.11 -10.36 11.96
C ALA A 205 -12.42 -10.68 11.23
N SER A 206 -12.35 -11.00 9.94
CA SER A 206 -13.46 -11.52 9.15
C SER A 206 -13.45 -13.07 9.13
N PRO A 207 -14.56 -13.74 9.49
CA PRO A 207 -14.59 -15.20 9.59
C PRO A 207 -14.55 -15.91 8.22
N ASN A 208 -15.04 -15.25 7.17
CA ASN A 208 -15.35 -15.89 5.88
C ASN A 208 -14.50 -15.35 4.72
N VAL A 209 -13.26 -14.94 4.99
CA VAL A 209 -12.35 -14.47 3.93
C VAL A 209 -12.08 -15.62 2.95
N GLU A 210 -12.44 -15.40 1.68
CA GLU A 210 -12.11 -16.26 0.56
C GLU A 210 -10.69 -15.98 0.06
N PHE A 211 -9.90 -17.03 -0.16
CA PHE A 211 -8.58 -16.89 -0.78
C PHE A 211 -8.63 -17.45 -2.20
N LYS A 212 -8.34 -16.61 -3.19
CA LYS A 212 -8.26 -16.96 -4.61
C LYS A 212 -6.79 -16.92 -5.05
N PHE A 213 -6.38 -17.90 -5.84
CA PHE A 213 -5.00 -18.04 -6.30
C PHE A 213 -4.98 -18.32 -7.80
N GLU A 214 -4.20 -17.55 -8.55
CA GLU A 214 -3.95 -17.77 -9.99
C GLU A 214 -2.46 -17.74 -10.29
N ALA A 215 -1.92 -18.85 -10.79
CA ALA A 215 -0.51 -18.91 -11.18
C ALA A 215 -0.36 -18.49 -12.64
N VAL A 216 0.79 -17.89 -12.98
CA VAL A 216 1.18 -17.77 -14.39
C VAL A 216 1.80 -19.09 -14.80
N GLU A 217 1.16 -19.78 -15.75
CA GLU A 217 1.81 -20.85 -16.51
C GLU A 217 2.93 -20.19 -17.32
N VAL A 218 4.17 -20.44 -16.94
CA VAL A 218 5.33 -20.06 -17.77
C VAL A 218 5.36 -21.08 -18.91
N GLU A 219 4.92 -20.67 -20.10
CA GLU A 219 5.22 -21.38 -21.36
C GLU A 219 6.72 -21.34 -21.68
#